data_AF-A0A975D996-F1
#
_entry.id   AF-A0A975D996-F1
#
_cell.length_a   1.000
_cell.length_b   1.000
_cell.length_c   1.000
_cell.angle_alpha   90.00
_cell.angle_beta   90.00
_cell.angle_gamma   90.00
#
_symmetry.space_group_name_H-M   'P 1'
#
loop_
_entity.id
_entity.type
_entity.pdbx_description
1 polymer ?
#
loop_
_entity_poly.entity_id
_entity_poly.type
_entity_poly.pdbx_seq_one_letter_code
_entity_poly.pdbx_strand_id
1 'polypeptide(L)'
;MNLEHRIIPYINFSEKWFTKFSLLWCSISLCIGLVTVNDLALVIAAPIMTVFMYFAAIVIVSLVIGFQRVNPFNSPKSNFVKYAILLCWGFGIFGFINFLFTGIFQTTEFENSNYFIIVGSVFPLGASVGAAKEWSKFLASS
;
A
#
# COMPACT_ATOMS: atom_id res chain seq x y z
N MET A 1 -12.12 -26.23 -3.82
CA MET A 1 -12.54 -24.97 -4.48
C MET A 1 -11.34 -24.03 -4.51
N ASN A 2 -10.88 -23.61 -5.69
CA ASN A 2 -9.55 -23.04 -5.87
C ASN A 2 -9.48 -21.62 -5.25
N LEU A 3 -8.77 -21.46 -4.12
CA LEU A 3 -8.63 -20.19 -3.37
C LEU A 3 -8.19 -19.04 -4.29
N GLU A 4 -7.38 -19.39 -5.29
CA GLU A 4 -6.82 -18.50 -6.30
C GLU A 4 -7.91 -17.77 -7.10
N HIS A 5 -8.91 -18.49 -7.58
CA HIS A 5 -10.03 -17.88 -8.31
C HIS A 5 -10.87 -16.94 -7.44
N ARG A 6 -10.91 -17.18 -6.12
CA ARG A 6 -11.61 -16.28 -5.20
C ARG A 6 -10.83 -14.98 -4.95
N ILE A 7 -9.50 -15.00 -5.03
CA ILE A 7 -8.66 -13.84 -4.70
C ILE A 7 -8.48 -12.88 -5.88
N ILE A 8 -8.50 -13.38 -7.12
CA ILE A 8 -8.31 -12.58 -8.36
C ILE A 8 -9.18 -11.29 -8.40
N PRO A 9 -10.49 -11.34 -8.11
CA PRO A 9 -11.32 -10.13 -8.13
C PRO A 9 -10.83 -9.04 -7.17
N TYR A 10 -10.35 -9.43 -5.98
CA TYR A 10 -9.87 -8.50 -4.95
C TYR A 10 -8.52 -7.89 -5.31
N ILE A 11 -7.62 -8.67 -5.91
CA ILE A 11 -6.34 -8.15 -6.42
C ILE A 11 -6.60 -7.13 -7.53
N ASN A 12 -7.45 -7.47 -8.51
CA ASN A 12 -7.80 -6.56 -9.60
C ASN A 12 -8.52 -5.29 -9.10
N PHE A 13 -9.35 -5.41 -8.06
CA PHE A 13 -9.96 -4.28 -7.40
C PHE A 13 -8.90 -3.35 -6.78
N SER A 14 -7.94 -3.91 -6.04
CA SER A 14 -6.88 -3.13 -5.40
C SER A 14 -6.02 -2.35 -6.39
N GLU A 15 -5.67 -2.96 -7.53
CA GLU A 15 -4.90 -2.30 -8.60
C GLU A 15 -5.62 -1.05 -9.14
N LYS A 16 -6.95 -1.10 -9.27
CA LYS A 16 -7.76 -0.01 -9.84
C LYS A 16 -8.14 1.07 -8.85
N TRP A 17 -8.42 0.70 -7.60
CA TRP A 17 -9.07 1.59 -6.63
C TRP A 17 -8.15 2.12 -5.55
N PHE A 18 -7.11 1.40 -5.13
CA PHE A 18 -6.29 1.83 -4.00
C PHE A 18 -5.56 3.14 -4.29
N THR A 19 -5.12 3.39 -5.53
CA THR A 19 -4.49 4.68 -5.87
C THR A 19 -5.48 5.84 -5.75
N LYS A 20 -6.72 5.66 -6.23
CA LYS A 20 -7.79 6.67 -6.11
C LYS A 20 -8.12 6.93 -4.64
N PHE A 21 -8.22 5.84 -3.86
CA PHE A 21 -8.46 5.91 -2.42
C PHE A 21 -7.33 6.65 -1.69
N SER A 22 -6.07 6.32 -1.93
CA SER A 22 -4.93 6.98 -1.27
C SER A 22 -4.85 8.48 -1.60
N LEU A 23 -5.12 8.87 -2.85
CA LEU A 23 -5.16 10.29 -3.24
C LEU A 23 -6.32 11.04 -2.57
N LEU A 24 -7.50 10.42 -2.51
CA LEU A 24 -8.65 10.98 -1.83
C LEU A 24 -8.39 11.11 -0.32
N TRP A 25 -7.81 10.08 0.29
CA TRP A 25 -7.43 10.08 1.69
C TRP A 25 -6.48 11.23 2.02
N CYS A 26 -5.40 11.39 1.24
CA CYS A 26 -4.45 12.49 1.43
C CYS A 26 -5.10 13.86 1.24
N SER A 27 -6.00 14.01 0.27
CA SER A 27 -6.75 15.26 0.05
C SER A 27 -7.66 15.59 1.24
N ILE A 28 -8.42 14.62 1.74
CA ILE A 28 -9.29 14.78 2.90
C ILE A 28 -8.47 15.07 4.16
N SER A 29 -7.38 14.35 4.37
CA SER A 29 -6.47 14.56 5.49
C SER A 29 -5.87 15.96 5.48
N LEU A 30 -5.52 16.50 4.31
CA LEU A 30 -5.04 17.88 4.18
C LEU A 30 -6.14 18.87 4.61
N CYS A 31 -7.37 18.71 4.11
CA CYS A 31 -8.50 19.57 4.49
C CYS A 31 -8.79 19.53 6.00
N ILE A 32 -8.79 18.34 6.60
CA ILE A 32 -9.02 18.17 8.04
C ILE A 32 -7.87 18.81 8.82
N GLY A 33 -6.62 18.50 8.43
CA GLY A 33 -5.43 19.02 9.11
C GLY A 33 -5.39 20.55 9.16
N LEU A 34 -5.79 21.22 8.08
CA LEU A 34 -5.85 22.69 8.02
C LEU A 34 -6.81 23.32 9.05
N VAL A 35 -7.79 22.56 9.54
CA VAL A 35 -8.79 23.02 10.51
C VAL A 35 -8.48 22.53 11.92
N THR A 36 -7.85 21.36 12.06
CA THR A 36 -7.72 20.68 13.36
C THR A 36 -6.31 20.64 13.93
N VAL A 37 -5.28 20.99 13.16
CA VAL A 37 -3.87 20.89 13.56
C VAL A 37 -3.18 22.25 13.45
N ASN A 38 -2.50 22.68 14.52
CA ASN A 38 -1.82 23.98 14.56
C ASN A 38 -0.49 23.99 13.80
N ASP A 39 0.11 22.83 13.54
CA ASP A 39 1.36 22.70 12.78
C ASP A 39 1.07 22.61 11.27
N LEU A 40 1.09 23.77 10.61
CA LEU A 40 0.85 23.87 9.16
C LEU A 40 1.90 23.10 8.34
N ALA A 41 3.15 23.04 8.82
CA ALA A 41 4.21 22.33 8.11
C ALA A 41 3.91 20.82 8.07
N LEU A 42 3.49 20.26 9.21
CA LEU A 42 3.06 18.87 9.29
C LEU A 42 1.83 18.58 8.42
N VAL A 43 0.83 19.46 8.44
CA VAL A 43 -0.42 19.33 7.66
C VAL A 43 -0.16 19.24 6.16
N ILE A 44 0.84 19.95 5.65
CA ILE A 44 1.21 19.93 4.24
C ILE A 44 2.17 18.77 3.94
N ALA A 45 3.19 18.59 4.79
CA ALA A 45 4.25 17.60 4.55
C ALA A 45 3.74 16.16 4.68
N ALA A 46 2.87 15.85 5.65
CA ALA A 46 2.41 14.49 5.88
C ALA A 46 1.66 13.90 4.66
N PRO A 47 0.65 14.58 4.07
CA PRO A 47 -0.01 14.09 2.86
C PRO A 47 0.95 13.92 1.67
N ILE A 48 1.86 14.89 1.45
CA ILE A 48 2.81 14.84 0.34
C ILE A 48 3.77 13.66 0.50
N MET A 49 4.34 13.48 1.70
CA MET A 49 5.21 12.34 2.01
C MET A 49 4.47 11.02 1.84
N THR A 50 3.23 10.92 2.31
CA THR A 50 2.42 9.70 2.15
C THR A 50 2.20 9.35 0.69
N VAL A 51 1.85 10.33 -0.16
CA VAL A 51 1.70 10.12 -1.60
C VAL A 51 3.02 9.64 -2.22
N PHE A 52 4.13 10.29 -1.87
CA PHE A 52 5.45 9.89 -2.35
C PHE A 52 5.80 8.45 -1.94
N MET A 53 5.66 8.14 -0.65
CA MET A 53 5.94 6.80 -0.10
C MET A 53 5.03 5.73 -0.70
N TYR A 54 3.75 6.05 -0.94
CA TYR A 54 2.80 5.17 -1.60
C TYR A 54 3.30 4.77 -3.00
N PHE A 55 3.71 5.74 -3.83
CA PHE A 55 4.24 5.43 -5.17
C PHE A 55 5.60 4.75 -5.11
N ALA A 56 6.48 5.14 -4.18
CA ALA A 56 7.77 4.48 -3.97
C ALA A 56 7.57 3.00 -3.59
N ALA A 57 6.61 2.69 -2.72
CA ALA A 57 6.28 1.32 -2.33
C ALA A 57 5.79 0.49 -3.53
N ILE A 58 4.97 1.06 -4.42
CA ILE A 58 4.57 0.40 -5.67
C ILE A 58 5.81 0.00 -6.47
N VAL A 59 6.72 0.96 -6.71
CA VAL A 59 7.92 0.75 -7.52
C VAL A 59 8.83 -0.29 -6.89
N ILE A 60 9.12 -0.18 -5.60
CA ILE A 60 10.01 -1.11 -4.88
C ILE A 60 9.44 -2.53 -4.94
N VAL A 61 8.16 -2.72 -4.64
CA VAL A 61 7.55 -4.06 -4.65
C VAL A 61 7.52 -4.64 -6.06
N SER A 62 7.15 -3.85 -7.07
CA SER A 62 7.19 -4.31 -8.47
C SER A 62 8.61 -4.66 -8.92
N LEU A 63 9.63 -3.91 -8.52
CA LEU A 63 11.03 -4.22 -8.82
C LEU A 63 11.51 -5.50 -8.14
N VAL A 64 11.24 -5.65 -6.83
CA VAL A 64 11.67 -6.83 -6.06
C VAL A 64 11.03 -8.08 -6.62
N ILE A 65 9.71 -8.08 -6.83
CA ILE A 65 8.99 -9.24 -7.38
C ILE A 65 9.38 -9.49 -8.84
N GLY A 66 9.49 -8.43 -9.64
CA GLY A 66 9.92 -8.51 -11.04
C GLY A 66 11.31 -9.12 -11.19
N PHE A 67 12.25 -8.74 -10.32
CA PHE A 67 13.59 -9.32 -10.27
C PHE A 67 13.55 -10.82 -9.95
N GLN A 68 12.72 -11.23 -8.97
CA GLN A 68 12.58 -12.65 -8.61
C GLN A 68 11.99 -13.52 -9.74
N ARG A 69 11.32 -12.92 -10.72
CA ARG A 69 10.74 -13.62 -11.88
C ARG A 69 11.73 -13.84 -13.02
N VAL A 70 12.70 -12.94 -13.18
CA VAL A 70 13.78 -13.06 -14.16
C VAL A 70 15.01 -13.77 -13.59
N ASN A 71 15.02 -14.04 -12.29
CA ASN A 71 16.11 -14.72 -11.60
C ASN A 71 16.30 -16.13 -12.17
N PRO A 72 17.46 -16.48 -12.74
CA PRO A 72 17.72 -17.80 -13.33
C PRO A 72 17.68 -18.95 -12.30
N PHE A 73 17.81 -18.63 -11.01
CA PHE A 73 17.67 -19.61 -9.92
C PHE A 73 16.22 -19.92 -9.54
N ASN A 74 15.24 -19.24 -10.14
CA ASN A 74 13.84 -19.39 -9.86
C ASN A 74 13.06 -19.60 -11.16
N SER A 75 12.19 -20.61 -11.22
CA SER A 75 11.33 -20.76 -12.40
C SER A 75 10.40 -19.54 -12.52
N PRO A 76 10.24 -18.94 -13.72
CA PRO A 76 9.30 -17.83 -13.95
C PRO A 76 7.85 -18.17 -13.56
N LYS A 77 7.53 -19.48 -13.46
CA LYS A 77 6.24 -20.04 -13.04
C LYS A 77 6.28 -20.64 -11.64
N SER A 78 7.28 -20.30 -10.81
CA SER A 78 7.39 -20.90 -9.49
C SER A 78 6.29 -20.43 -8.55
N ASN A 79 5.79 -21.35 -7.73
CA ASN A 79 4.84 -21.05 -6.68
C ASN A 79 5.41 -20.02 -5.67
N PHE A 80 6.73 -19.91 -5.57
CA PHE A 80 7.38 -18.92 -4.71
C PHE A 80 7.04 -17.48 -5.11
N VAL A 81 7.14 -17.12 -6.40
CA VAL A 81 6.78 -15.76 -6.88
C VAL A 81 5.31 -15.47 -6.59
N LYS A 82 4.45 -16.47 -6.79
CA LYS A 82 3.01 -16.38 -6.50
C LYS A 82 2.73 -16.09 -5.03
N TYR A 83 3.37 -16.82 -4.11
CA TYR A 83 3.23 -16.59 -2.68
C TYR A 83 3.83 -15.26 -2.25
N ALA A 84 4.96 -14.84 -2.81
CA ALA A 84 5.54 -13.53 -2.53
C ALA A 84 4.59 -12.39 -2.92
N ILE A 85 3.92 -12.48 -4.08
CA ILE A 85 2.90 -11.53 -4.49
C ILE A 85 1.75 -11.48 -3.49
N LEU A 86 1.18 -12.64 -3.11
CA LEU A 86 0.08 -12.70 -2.16
C LEU A 86 0.48 -12.16 -0.78
N LEU A 87 1.70 -12.43 -0.35
CA LEU A 87 2.26 -11.95 0.91
C LEU A 87 2.40 -10.43 0.90
N CYS A 88 3.06 -9.86 -0.11
CA CYS A 88 3.18 -8.40 -0.25
C CYS A 88 1.81 -7.72 -0.36
N TRP A 89 0.87 -8.34 -1.08
CA TRP A 89 -0.49 -7.84 -1.22
C TRP A 89 -1.23 -7.80 0.12
N GLY A 90 -1.25 -8.91 0.85
CA GLY A 90 -1.91 -9.02 2.15
C GLY A 90 -1.27 -8.15 3.23
N PHE A 91 0.07 -8.13 3.31
CA PHE A 91 0.77 -7.32 4.31
C PHE A 91 0.62 -5.82 4.06
N GLY A 92 0.48 -5.36 2.82
CA GLY A 92 0.18 -3.96 2.55
C GLY A 92 -1.21 -3.55 3.08
N ILE A 93 -2.22 -4.42 2.93
CA ILE A 93 -3.56 -4.18 3.49
C ILE A 93 -3.53 -4.23 5.02
N PHE A 94 -2.85 -5.22 5.58
CA PHE A 94 -2.68 -5.35 7.03
C PHE A 94 -1.93 -4.14 7.60
N GLY A 95 -0.88 -3.67 6.94
CA GLY A 95 -0.13 -2.47 7.32
C GLY A 95 -1.02 -1.24 7.37
N PHE A 96 -1.89 -1.05 6.37
CA PHE A 96 -2.85 0.05 6.39
C PHE A 96 -3.79 -0.01 7.59
N ILE A 97 -4.40 -1.17 7.84
CA ILE A 97 -5.31 -1.36 8.97
C ILE A 97 -4.59 -1.11 10.30
N ASN A 98 -3.37 -1.63 10.45
CA ASN A 98 -2.58 -1.47 11.66
C ASN A 98 -2.23 0.00 11.91
N PHE A 99 -1.70 0.71 10.91
CA PHE A 99 -1.38 2.14 11.05
C PHE A 99 -2.63 2.97 11.34
N LEU A 100 -3.75 2.69 10.67
CA LEU A 100 -5.00 3.40 10.91
C LEU A 100 -5.51 3.16 12.33
N PHE A 101 -5.47 1.92 12.81
CA PHE A 101 -5.90 1.57 14.16
C PHE A 101 -5.00 2.22 15.21
N THR A 102 -3.68 2.19 15.01
CA THR A 102 -2.72 2.91 15.87
C THR A 102 -3.01 4.40 15.89
N GLY A 103 -3.20 5.04 14.74
CA GLY A 103 -3.46 6.48 14.66
C GLY A 103 -4.76 6.92 15.33
N ILE A 104 -5.81 6.07 15.32
CA ILE A 104 -7.11 6.38 15.92
C ILE A 104 -7.14 6.08 17.42
N PHE A 105 -6.59 4.93 17.83
CA PHE A 105 -6.84 4.38 19.17
C PHE A 105 -5.64 4.46 20.12
N GLN A 106 -4.42 4.66 19.62
CA GLN A 106 -3.24 4.77 20.48
C GLN A 106 -2.94 6.24 20.80
N THR A 107 -2.63 6.50 22.07
CA THR A 107 -2.13 7.80 22.52
C THR A 107 -0.63 7.84 22.29
N THR A 108 -0.17 8.75 21.45
CA THR A 108 1.25 8.99 21.24
C THR A 108 1.77 10.09 22.16
N GLU A 109 3.01 9.97 22.61
CA GLU A 109 3.68 10.96 23.47
C GLU A 109 3.97 12.29 22.74
N PHE A 110 4.08 12.25 21.41
CA PHE A 110 4.36 13.43 20.59
C PHE A 110 3.08 14.15 20.18
N GLU A 111 3.13 15.48 20.17
CA GLU A 111 2.03 16.32 19.71
C GLU A 111 1.80 16.09 18.20
N ASN A 112 0.54 15.94 17.80
CA ASN A 112 0.11 15.72 16.42
C ASN A 112 0.62 14.45 15.72
N SER A 113 1.33 13.53 16.38
CA SER A 113 1.78 12.29 15.73
C SER A 113 0.63 11.36 15.34
N ASN A 114 -0.52 11.41 16.03
CA ASN A 114 -1.72 10.69 15.62
C ASN A 114 -2.21 11.15 14.24
N TYR A 115 -2.19 12.46 13.97
CA TYR A 115 -2.52 12.97 12.65
C TYR A 115 -1.56 12.40 11.60
N PHE A 116 -0.25 12.49 11.83
CA PHE A 116 0.76 11.93 10.93
C PHE A 116 0.52 10.44 10.63
N ILE A 117 0.26 9.64 11.66
CA ILE A 117 0.04 8.19 11.52
C ILE A 117 -1.25 7.91 10.73
N ILE A 118 -2.33 8.65 10.98
CA ILE A 118 -3.60 8.52 10.24
C ILE A 118 -3.39 8.87 8.77
N VAL A 119 -2.72 9.99 8.47
CA VAL A 119 -2.43 10.37 7.08
C VAL A 119 -1.53 9.33 6.42
N GLY A 120 -0.46 8.92 7.11
CA GLY A 120 0.50 7.91 6.69
C GLY A 120 -0.11 6.53 6.48
N SER A 121 -1.24 6.22 7.11
CA SER A 121 -1.81 4.87 7.12
C SER A 121 -2.01 4.27 5.73
N VAL A 122 -2.25 5.08 4.70
CA VAL A 122 -2.49 4.59 3.32
C VAL A 122 -1.22 4.27 2.53
N PHE A 123 -0.02 4.61 3.01
CA PHE A 123 1.23 4.29 2.31
C PHE A 123 1.43 2.78 2.06
N PRO A 124 1.14 1.86 3.01
CA PRO A 124 1.33 0.42 2.83
C PRO A 124 0.46 -0.17 1.72
N LEU A 125 -0.67 0.48 1.37
CA LEU A 125 -1.49 0.07 0.22
C LEU A 125 -0.71 0.17 -1.11
N GLY A 126 0.36 0.96 -1.16
CA GLY A 126 1.27 1.02 -2.30
C GLY A 126 1.96 -0.31 -2.54
N ALA A 127 2.36 -1.02 -1.48
CA ALA A 127 2.90 -2.37 -1.58
C ALA A 127 1.86 -3.34 -2.17
N SER A 128 0.60 -3.21 -1.75
CA SER A 128 -0.49 -4.03 -2.29
C SER A 128 -0.74 -3.76 -3.77
N VAL A 129 -0.69 -2.51 -4.22
CA VAL A 129 -0.82 -2.18 -5.65
C VAL A 129 0.38 -2.67 -6.46
N GLY A 130 1.61 -2.51 -5.95
CA GLY A 130 2.80 -3.05 -6.59
C GLY A 130 2.73 -4.56 -6.80
N ALA A 131 2.27 -5.28 -5.77
CA ALA A 131 2.04 -6.72 -5.82
C ALA A 131 0.91 -7.08 -6.81
N ALA A 132 -0.20 -6.34 -6.79
CA ALA A 132 -1.33 -6.57 -7.69
C ALA A 132 -0.95 -6.43 -9.17
N LYS A 133 -0.13 -5.42 -9.51
CA LYS A 133 0.40 -5.25 -10.88
C LYS A 133 1.23 -6.46 -11.33
N GLU A 134 2.06 -7.00 -10.45
CA GLU A 134 2.85 -8.19 -10.76
C GLU A 134 2.00 -9.45 -10.88
N TRP A 135 0.91 -9.56 -10.11
CA TRP A 135 -0.09 -10.62 -10.29
C TRP A 135 -0.72 -10.59 -11.69
N SER A 136 -1.15 -9.42 -12.15
CA SER A 136 -1.72 -9.23 -13.48
C SER A 136 -0.73 -9.67 -14.58
N LYS A 137 0.56 -9.34 -14.44
CA LYS A 137 1.61 -9.79 -15.35
C LYS A 137 1.90 -11.30 -15.26
N PHE A 138 1.74 -11.90 -14.08
CA PHE A 138 1.91 -13.34 -13.89
C PHE A 138 0.82 -14.10 -14.65
N LEU A 139 -0.45 -13.69 -14.48
CA LEU A 139 -1.60 -14.25 -15.21
C LEU A 139 -1.51 -14.06 -16.73
N ALA A 140 -0.97 -12.93 -17.21
CA ALA A 140 -0.81 -12.71 -18.65
C ALA A 140 0.25 -13.61 -19.31
N SER A 141 1.12 -14.25 -18.53
CA SER A 141 2.18 -15.14 -19.02
C SER A 141 1.94 -16.63 -18.80
N SER A 142 0.90 -16.96 -18.03
CA SER A 142 0.58 -18.33 -17.64
C SER A 142 -0.16 -19.03 -18.76
#